data_AF-A0A1K1XKV8-F1
#
_entry.id   AF-A0A1K1XKV8-F1
#
_cell.length_a   1.000
_cell.length_b   1.000
_cell.length_c   1.000
_cell.angle_alpha   90.00
_cell.angle_beta   90.00
_cell.angle_gamma   90.00
#
_symmetry.space_group_name_H-M   'P 1'
#
loop_
_entity.id
_entity.type
_entity.pdbx_description
1 polymer ?
#
loop_
_entity_poly.entity_id
_entity_poly.type
_entity_poly.pdbx_seq_one_letter_code
_entity_poly.pdbx_strand_id
1 'polypeptide(L)'
;MITSFITHQDCALHDMGPWHPESPLRLNAIIDQLKLSGLMNQLMQYSARPVTEEQLHRAHPRAHIRSLQLSLPQEGFTAIEDETLLGPRSLDAAGMAAGAVVRGVEQIFKNQADNVFCAVRPPGHHAERVESMGFCFYNNVAVGALHALEHYKLDRVAIVDFDVHHGNGTVDVFRNDPRVLVCSSFQHPFYPWRYTDHQGDHIINTPLDAHTGSLAFRKAIEASWLPALQAFKPQLILVSAGFDAHREDPMGELNLEDDDYHWITTLLMDQARIHAQGRLVSVLEGGYDLNSLARSVHRHIEALQGL
;
A
#
# COMPACT_ATOMS: atom_id res chain seq x y z
N MET A 1 5.28 12.59 17.92
CA MET A 1 4.30 12.11 16.93
C MET A 1 3.89 10.71 17.36
N ILE A 2 2.61 10.40 17.35
CA ILE A 2 2.09 9.07 17.69
C ILE A 2 1.92 8.28 16.40
N THR A 3 2.85 7.37 16.13
CA THR A 3 2.77 6.43 15.01
C THR A 3 2.18 5.11 15.49
N SER A 4 1.09 4.68 14.87
CA SER A 4 0.53 3.34 15.13
C SER A 4 1.08 2.31 14.15
N PHE A 5 1.33 1.11 14.65
CA PHE A 5 1.72 -0.06 13.87
C PHE A 5 0.59 -1.09 13.93
N ILE A 6 -0.02 -1.38 12.78
CA ILE A 6 -1.16 -2.31 12.68
C ILE A 6 -0.74 -3.54 11.89
N THR A 7 -0.93 -4.72 12.50
CA THR A 7 -0.74 -6.03 11.84
C THR A 7 -1.68 -7.07 12.44
N HIS A 8 -1.72 -8.29 11.91
CA HIS A 8 -2.45 -9.40 12.52
C HIS A 8 -1.76 -10.73 12.19
N GLN A 9 -1.77 -11.68 13.13
CA GLN A 9 -1.18 -13.01 12.93
C GLN A 9 -1.76 -13.71 11.70
N ASP A 10 -3.05 -13.53 11.44
CA ASP A 10 -3.75 -14.13 10.28
C ASP A 10 -3.23 -13.61 8.93
N CYS A 11 -2.52 -12.47 8.86
CA CYS A 11 -1.84 -12.04 7.63
C CYS A 11 -0.77 -13.05 7.17
N ALA A 12 -0.25 -13.87 8.09
CA ALA A 12 0.70 -14.94 7.79
C ALA A 12 0.01 -16.23 7.29
N LEU A 13 -1.32 -16.33 7.36
CA LEU A 13 -2.07 -17.50 6.87
C LEU A 13 -2.22 -17.50 5.34
N HIS A 14 -1.98 -16.37 4.68
CA HIS A 14 -1.86 -16.33 3.23
C HIS A 14 -0.46 -16.80 2.81
N ASP A 15 -0.46 -17.92 2.10
CA ASP A 15 0.71 -18.59 1.54
C ASP A 15 0.34 -19.06 0.13
N MET A 16 1.25 -18.85 -0.82
CA MET A 16 1.13 -19.25 -2.23
C MET A 16 2.16 -20.33 -2.60
N GLY A 17 2.79 -20.93 -1.58
CA GLY A 17 3.80 -21.98 -1.71
C GLY A 17 5.22 -21.48 -1.44
N PRO A 18 6.15 -22.40 -1.17
CA PRO A 18 7.49 -22.09 -0.66
C PRO A 18 8.39 -21.35 -1.66
N TRP A 19 8.03 -21.31 -2.94
CA TRP A 19 8.79 -20.64 -4.00
C TRP A 19 8.32 -19.21 -4.24
N HIS A 20 7.16 -18.84 -3.70
CA HIS A 20 6.52 -17.58 -4.02
C HIS A 20 7.21 -16.42 -3.29
N PRO A 21 7.60 -15.33 -3.98
CA PRO A 21 8.31 -14.20 -3.34
C PRO A 21 7.43 -13.47 -2.32
N GLU A 22 6.13 -13.33 -2.61
CA GLU A 22 5.11 -12.83 -1.69
C GLU A 22 4.84 -13.89 -0.59
N SER A 23 5.69 -13.90 0.45
CA SER A 23 5.69 -14.94 1.50
C SER A 23 5.52 -14.36 2.92
N PRO A 24 5.04 -15.16 3.89
CA PRO A 24 4.92 -14.73 5.29
C PRO A 24 6.25 -14.25 5.92
N LEU A 25 7.39 -14.69 5.38
CA LEU A 25 8.71 -14.27 5.85
C LEU A 25 8.94 -12.76 5.72
N ARG A 26 8.25 -12.09 4.78
CA ARG A 26 8.29 -10.63 4.62
C ARG A 26 7.90 -9.89 5.89
N LEU A 27 6.77 -10.28 6.51
CA LEU A 27 6.31 -9.67 7.78
C LEU A 27 7.24 -10.01 8.95
N ASN A 28 7.77 -11.24 8.99
CA ASN A 28 8.73 -11.64 10.02
C ASN A 28 9.99 -10.77 9.96
N ALA A 29 10.57 -10.58 8.76
CA ALA A 29 11.76 -9.78 8.57
C ALA A 29 11.56 -8.32 9.04
N ILE A 30 10.42 -7.72 8.71
CA ILE A 30 10.05 -6.37 9.18
C ILE A 30 9.96 -6.34 10.71
N ILE A 31 9.18 -7.24 11.30
CA ILE A 31 8.94 -7.25 12.75
C ILE A 31 10.23 -7.49 13.52
N ASP A 32 11.09 -8.40 13.05
CA ASP A 32 12.37 -8.71 13.70
C ASP A 32 13.32 -7.52 13.63
N GLN A 33 13.45 -6.86 12.47
CA GLN A 33 14.28 -5.67 12.33
C GLN A 33 13.82 -4.53 13.26
N LEU A 34 12.50 -4.28 13.33
CA LEU A 34 11.94 -3.24 14.21
C LEU A 34 12.14 -3.57 15.70
N LYS A 35 12.10 -4.84 16.08
CA LYS A 35 12.39 -5.27 17.47
C LYS A 35 13.88 -5.12 17.78
N LEU A 36 14.76 -5.54 16.88
CA LEU A 36 16.22 -5.50 17.06
C LEU A 36 16.74 -4.07 17.20
N SER A 37 16.22 -3.12 16.42
CA SER A 37 16.59 -1.71 16.54
C SER A 37 15.95 -0.99 17.74
N GLY A 38 14.95 -1.61 18.37
CA GLY A 38 14.15 -1.00 19.43
C GLY A 38 13.08 -0.04 18.94
N LEU A 39 12.94 0.17 17.62
CA LEU A 39 11.92 1.05 17.04
C LEU A 39 10.50 0.57 17.35
N MET A 40 10.27 -0.75 17.38
CA MET A 40 8.98 -1.34 17.73
C MET A 40 8.45 -0.90 19.10
N ASN A 41 9.34 -0.62 20.06
CA ASN A 41 8.97 -0.17 21.41
C ASN A 41 8.48 1.29 21.43
N GLN A 42 8.71 2.04 20.35
CA GLN A 42 8.30 3.43 20.19
C GLN A 42 6.95 3.55 19.45
N LEU A 43 6.43 2.44 18.92
CA LEU A 43 5.18 2.41 18.14
C LEU A 43 3.99 1.99 18.99
N MET A 44 2.82 2.58 18.71
CA MET A 44 1.56 2.13 19.29
C MET A 44 1.06 0.91 18.51
N GLN A 45 1.21 -0.28 19.10
CA GLN A 45 0.89 -1.53 18.41
C GLN A 45 -0.59 -1.89 18.54
N TYR A 46 -1.22 -2.24 17.43
CA TYR A 46 -2.62 -2.66 17.38
C TYR A 46 -2.83 -3.85 16.46
N SER A 47 -3.72 -4.76 16.88
CA SER A 47 -4.14 -5.86 16.00
C SER A 47 -5.09 -5.37 14.90
N ALA A 48 -5.02 -5.89 13.68
CA ALA A 48 -6.06 -5.61 12.68
C ALA A 48 -7.42 -6.18 13.10
N ARG A 49 -8.46 -5.82 12.37
CA ARG A 49 -9.80 -6.42 12.47
C ARG A 49 -10.24 -6.79 11.06
N PRO A 50 -11.05 -7.83 10.86
CA PRO A 50 -11.52 -8.16 9.53
C PRO A 50 -12.36 -7.00 8.97
N VAL A 51 -12.15 -6.69 7.71
CA VAL A 51 -12.97 -5.74 6.95
C VAL A 51 -14.43 -6.21 6.94
N THR A 52 -15.38 -5.28 7.04
CA THR A 52 -16.79 -5.62 6.88
C THR A 52 -17.16 -5.75 5.40
N GLU A 53 -18.21 -6.52 5.11
CA GLU A 53 -18.74 -6.63 3.75
C GLU A 53 -19.15 -5.25 3.18
N GLU A 54 -19.73 -4.38 4.00
CA GLU A 54 -20.09 -3.01 3.59
C GLU A 54 -18.86 -2.18 3.19
N GLN A 55 -17.78 -2.27 3.97
CA GLN A 55 -16.54 -1.55 3.67
C GLN A 55 -15.89 -2.06 2.38
N LEU A 56 -15.85 -3.39 2.22
CA LEU A 56 -15.27 -4.02 1.04
C LEU A 56 -16.08 -3.70 -0.23
N HIS A 57 -17.40 -3.61 -0.12
CA HIS A 57 -18.30 -3.26 -1.23
C HIS A 57 -18.13 -1.86 -1.79
N ARG A 58 -17.45 -0.96 -1.05
CA ARG A 58 -17.15 0.37 -1.58
C ARG A 58 -16.16 0.27 -2.74
N ALA A 59 -15.16 -0.60 -2.63
CA ALA A 59 -14.13 -0.79 -3.66
C ALA A 59 -14.49 -1.88 -4.68
N HIS A 60 -15.05 -3.01 -4.22
CA HIS A 60 -15.31 -4.18 -5.06
C HIS A 60 -16.79 -4.57 -5.07
N PRO A 61 -17.41 -4.84 -6.23
CA PRO A 61 -18.81 -5.24 -6.29
C PRO A 61 -19.01 -6.63 -5.69
N ARG A 62 -20.24 -6.88 -5.20
CA ARG A 62 -20.68 -8.18 -4.65
C ARG A 62 -20.29 -9.38 -5.49
N ALA A 63 -20.44 -9.27 -6.81
CA ALA A 63 -20.14 -10.36 -7.73
C ALA A 63 -18.67 -10.77 -7.69
N HIS A 64 -17.74 -9.81 -7.62
CA HIS A 64 -16.30 -10.09 -7.56
C HIS A 64 -15.93 -10.79 -6.26
N ILE A 65 -16.37 -10.26 -5.11
CA ILE A 65 -16.10 -10.87 -3.80
C ILE A 65 -16.66 -12.29 -3.72
N ARG A 66 -17.88 -12.50 -4.23
CA ARG A 66 -18.49 -13.84 -4.29
C ARG A 66 -17.71 -14.78 -5.22
N SER A 67 -17.20 -14.28 -6.34
CA SER A 67 -16.37 -15.07 -7.25
C SER A 67 -15.10 -15.58 -6.57
N LEU A 68 -14.41 -14.72 -5.82
CA LEU A 68 -13.24 -15.11 -5.03
C LEU A 68 -13.60 -16.16 -3.96
N GLN A 69 -14.70 -15.95 -3.23
CA GLN A 69 -15.17 -16.90 -2.22
C GLN A 69 -15.48 -18.27 -2.80
N LEU A 70 -16.06 -18.32 -4.00
CA LEU A 70 -16.34 -19.57 -4.72
C LEU A 70 -15.08 -20.25 -5.29
N SER A 71 -13.99 -19.49 -5.45
CA SER A 71 -12.71 -19.97 -5.97
C SER A 71 -11.77 -20.49 -4.88
N LEU A 72 -12.11 -20.27 -3.59
CA LEU A 72 -11.33 -20.78 -2.46
C LEU A 72 -11.24 -22.31 -2.51
N PRO A 73 -10.04 -22.88 -2.55
CA PRO A 73 -9.88 -24.32 -2.44
C PRO A 73 -10.10 -24.77 -0.98
N GLN A 74 -10.54 -26.02 -0.80
CA GLN A 74 -10.53 -26.65 0.53
C GLN A 74 -9.10 -27.00 0.97
N GLU A 75 -8.26 -27.44 0.02
CA GLU A 75 -6.85 -27.78 0.21
C GLU A 75 -6.05 -27.38 -1.04
N GLY A 76 -4.75 -27.09 -0.89
CA GLY A 76 -3.89 -26.67 -2.00
C GLY A 76 -4.16 -25.24 -2.46
N PHE A 77 -3.94 -24.98 -3.75
CA PHE A 77 -4.03 -23.64 -4.35
C PHE A 77 -4.94 -23.62 -5.58
N THR A 78 -5.73 -22.57 -5.72
CA THR A 78 -6.44 -22.21 -6.96
C THR A 78 -5.78 -20.98 -7.57
N ALA A 79 -5.33 -21.07 -8.81
CA ALA A 79 -4.82 -19.89 -9.53
C ALA A 79 -5.97 -18.96 -9.93
N ILE A 80 -5.86 -17.69 -9.56
CA ILE A 80 -6.73 -16.61 -10.06
C ILE A 80 -6.09 -15.96 -11.30
N GLU A 81 -4.78 -15.83 -11.26
CA GLU A 81 -3.86 -15.46 -12.34
C GLU A 81 -2.63 -16.36 -12.20
N ASP A 82 -1.76 -16.42 -13.23
CA ASP A 82 -0.59 -17.30 -13.28
C ASP A 82 0.25 -17.29 -11.99
N GLU A 83 0.46 -16.12 -11.39
CA GLU A 83 1.24 -15.97 -10.15
C GLU A 83 0.38 -15.55 -8.94
N THR A 84 -0.93 -15.36 -9.09
CA THR A 84 -1.82 -15.00 -7.98
C THR A 84 -2.62 -16.22 -7.53
N LEU A 85 -2.18 -16.87 -6.45
CA LEU A 85 -2.74 -18.14 -5.96
C LEU A 85 -3.58 -17.96 -4.70
N LEU A 86 -4.81 -18.50 -4.70
CA LEU A 86 -5.63 -18.63 -3.50
C LEU A 86 -5.35 -19.94 -2.78
N GLY A 87 -4.80 -19.86 -1.56
CA GLY A 87 -4.92 -20.91 -0.54
C GLY A 87 -6.20 -20.78 0.31
N PRO A 88 -6.55 -21.79 1.12
CA PRO A 88 -7.83 -21.85 1.87
C PRO A 88 -8.06 -20.69 2.85
N ARG A 89 -6.99 -20.04 3.32
CA ARG A 89 -7.04 -18.93 4.29
C ARG A 89 -6.73 -17.56 3.67
N SER A 90 -6.58 -17.48 2.35
CA SER A 90 -6.14 -16.24 1.68
C SER A 90 -7.14 -15.09 1.84
N LEU A 91 -8.45 -15.37 1.76
CA LEU A 91 -9.46 -14.33 1.92
C LEU A 91 -9.64 -13.88 3.37
N ASP A 92 -9.29 -14.73 4.36
CA ASP A 92 -9.26 -14.30 5.76
C ASP A 92 -8.12 -13.31 5.99
N ALA A 93 -6.93 -13.62 5.47
CA ALA A 93 -5.78 -12.73 5.50
C ALA A 93 -6.04 -11.42 4.75
N ALA A 94 -6.61 -11.50 3.53
CA ALA A 94 -6.98 -10.32 2.74
C ALA A 94 -8.02 -9.45 3.46
N GLY A 95 -8.98 -10.08 4.15
CA GLY A 95 -9.94 -9.38 4.99
C GLY A 95 -9.28 -8.64 6.16
N MET A 96 -8.26 -9.23 6.79
CA MET A 96 -7.46 -8.57 7.83
C MET A 96 -6.61 -7.44 7.28
N ALA A 97 -6.02 -7.61 6.09
CA ALA A 97 -5.21 -6.58 5.43
C ALA A 97 -6.03 -5.33 5.13
N ALA A 98 -7.16 -5.47 4.42
CA ALA A 98 -8.05 -4.35 4.13
C ALA A 98 -8.63 -3.71 5.41
N GLY A 99 -8.98 -4.54 6.41
CA GLY A 99 -9.52 -4.05 7.67
C GLY A 99 -8.49 -3.35 8.56
N ALA A 100 -7.19 -3.63 8.41
CA ALA A 100 -6.13 -2.86 9.04
C ALA A 100 -6.10 -1.42 8.56
N VAL A 101 -6.27 -1.20 7.24
CA VAL A 101 -6.29 0.14 6.66
C VAL A 101 -7.50 0.93 7.15
N VAL A 102 -8.69 0.30 7.17
CA VAL A 102 -9.89 0.90 7.76
C VAL A 102 -9.63 1.29 9.22
N ARG A 103 -9.07 0.38 10.02
CA ARG A 103 -8.72 0.66 11.42
C ARG A 103 -7.71 1.82 11.53
N GLY A 104 -6.73 1.89 10.63
CA GLY A 104 -5.75 2.99 10.59
C GLY A 104 -6.42 4.35 10.36
N VAL A 105 -7.32 4.42 9.38
CA VAL A 105 -8.15 5.62 9.13
C VAL A 105 -8.96 5.96 10.39
N GLU A 106 -9.64 4.98 10.99
CA GLU A 106 -10.41 5.21 12.21
C GLU A 106 -9.55 5.74 13.37
N GLN A 107 -8.33 5.24 13.55
CA GLN A 107 -7.44 5.68 14.62
C GLN A 107 -7.05 7.14 14.46
N ILE A 108 -6.74 7.57 13.25
CA ILE A 108 -6.45 8.96 12.96
C ILE A 108 -7.64 9.85 13.32
N PHE A 109 -8.83 9.54 12.82
CA PHE A 109 -10.01 10.38 13.04
C PHE A 109 -10.60 10.27 14.45
N LYS A 110 -10.21 9.27 15.23
CA LYS A 110 -10.47 9.16 16.66
C LYS A 110 -9.38 9.81 17.53
N ASN A 111 -8.41 10.49 16.92
CA ASN A 111 -7.25 11.11 17.59
C ASN A 111 -6.43 10.12 18.44
N GLN A 112 -6.31 8.87 17.97
CA GLN A 112 -5.54 7.81 18.60
C GLN A 112 -4.14 7.65 17.98
N ALA A 113 -3.92 8.26 16.80
CA ALA A 113 -2.66 8.28 16.09
C ALA A 113 -2.56 9.55 15.25
N ASP A 114 -1.35 10.07 15.07
CA ASP A 114 -1.07 11.12 14.09
C ASP A 114 -0.93 10.51 12.68
N ASN A 115 -0.25 9.36 12.61
CA ASN A 115 -0.09 8.56 11.41
C ASN A 115 -0.04 7.06 11.73
N VAL A 116 -0.16 6.23 10.70
CA VAL A 116 -0.29 4.77 10.83
C VAL A 116 0.56 4.07 9.77
N PHE A 117 1.22 2.97 10.15
CA PHE A 117 1.77 1.98 9.23
C PHE A 117 1.03 0.64 9.40
N CYS A 118 0.46 0.13 8.32
CA CYS A 118 -0.21 -1.16 8.25
C CYS A 118 0.77 -2.20 7.66
N ALA A 119 1.40 -2.98 8.53
CA ALA A 119 2.23 -4.12 8.16
C ALA A 119 1.34 -5.34 7.88
N VAL A 120 0.82 -5.44 6.67
CA VAL A 120 -0.19 -6.43 6.28
C VAL A 120 0.20 -7.21 5.04
N ARG A 121 -0.43 -8.37 4.89
CA ARG A 121 -0.38 -9.24 3.70
C ARG A 121 -1.71 -9.98 3.58
N PRO A 122 -2.19 -10.30 2.36
CA PRO A 122 -1.64 -9.95 1.03
C PRO A 122 -1.70 -8.44 0.69
N PRO A 123 -0.92 -7.97 -0.31
CA PRO A 123 -0.97 -6.60 -0.82
C PRO A 123 -2.30 -6.29 -1.54
N GLY A 124 -2.47 -5.07 -2.05
CA GLY A 124 -3.74 -4.62 -2.62
C GLY A 124 -3.70 -3.74 -3.87
N HIS A 125 -2.63 -3.00 -4.15
CA HIS A 125 -2.67 -1.93 -5.18
C HIS A 125 -2.95 -2.41 -6.63
N HIS A 126 -2.73 -3.70 -6.94
CA HIS A 126 -3.08 -4.31 -8.23
C HIS A 126 -4.53 -4.79 -8.35
N ALA A 127 -5.27 -4.94 -7.24
CA ALA A 127 -6.64 -5.40 -7.29
C ALA A 127 -7.55 -4.32 -7.90
N GLU A 128 -8.01 -4.55 -9.12
CA GLU A 128 -8.98 -3.71 -9.81
C GLU A 128 -10.37 -3.88 -9.17
N ARG A 129 -11.36 -3.08 -9.59
CA ARG A 129 -12.73 -3.21 -9.08
C ARG A 129 -13.26 -4.63 -9.21
N VAL A 130 -12.95 -5.31 -10.31
CA VAL A 130 -13.54 -6.62 -10.67
C VAL A 130 -12.52 -7.73 -10.96
N GLU A 131 -11.22 -7.47 -10.82
CA GLU A 131 -10.15 -8.40 -11.16
C GLU A 131 -9.09 -8.40 -10.04
N SER A 132 -8.68 -9.60 -9.62
CA SER A 132 -7.57 -9.79 -8.66
C SER A 132 -6.37 -10.27 -9.44
N MET A 133 -5.22 -9.65 -9.22
CA MET A 133 -3.99 -9.87 -9.99
C MET A 133 -2.77 -9.36 -9.21
N GLY A 134 -1.56 -9.73 -9.63
CA GLY A 134 -0.31 -9.26 -9.00
C GLY A 134 -0.29 -9.47 -7.48
N PHE A 135 -0.68 -10.65 -7.02
CA PHE A 135 -0.77 -11.04 -5.59
C PHE A 135 -1.86 -10.33 -4.78
N CYS A 136 -2.64 -9.44 -5.41
CA CYS A 136 -3.63 -8.60 -4.75
C CYS A 136 -5.05 -9.14 -4.94
N PHE A 137 -5.75 -9.45 -3.85
CA PHE A 137 -7.16 -9.88 -3.89
C PHE A 137 -8.13 -8.73 -3.69
N TYR A 138 -7.83 -7.84 -2.74
CA TYR A 138 -8.61 -6.65 -2.44
C TYR A 138 -7.69 -5.43 -2.43
N ASN A 139 -8.18 -4.30 -2.92
CA ASN A 139 -7.42 -3.06 -2.87
C ASN A 139 -7.53 -2.42 -1.48
N ASN A 140 -6.58 -2.79 -0.61
CA ASN A 140 -6.51 -2.39 0.78
C ASN A 140 -6.59 -0.86 0.95
N VAL A 141 -5.79 -0.14 0.16
CA VAL A 141 -5.71 1.33 0.20
C VAL A 141 -7.00 1.96 -0.32
N ALA A 142 -7.58 1.45 -1.41
CA ALA A 142 -8.86 1.95 -1.92
C ALA A 142 -10.01 1.75 -0.95
N VAL A 143 -10.08 0.59 -0.26
CA VAL A 143 -11.06 0.34 0.81
C VAL A 143 -10.90 1.37 1.94
N GLY A 144 -9.67 1.67 2.36
CA GLY A 144 -9.38 2.70 3.35
C GLY A 144 -9.78 4.11 2.90
N ALA A 145 -9.43 4.49 1.67
CA ALA A 145 -9.76 5.79 1.09
C ALA A 145 -11.28 6.01 1.00
N LEU A 146 -12.01 5.01 0.48
CA LEU A 146 -13.48 5.03 0.41
C LEU A 146 -14.11 4.95 1.80
N HIS A 147 -13.44 4.35 2.78
CA HIS A 147 -13.87 4.45 4.17
C HIS A 147 -13.82 5.89 4.68
N ALA A 148 -12.70 6.59 4.44
CA ALA A 148 -12.54 7.99 4.81
C ALA A 148 -13.56 8.91 4.13
N LEU A 149 -13.77 8.74 2.82
CA LEU A 149 -14.75 9.52 2.06
C LEU A 149 -16.18 9.26 2.56
N GLU A 150 -16.59 7.99 2.69
CA GLU A 150 -18.00 7.68 2.92
C GLU A 150 -18.42 7.69 4.39
N HIS A 151 -17.52 7.32 5.32
CA HIS A 151 -17.82 7.34 6.76
C HIS A 151 -17.47 8.68 7.41
N TYR A 152 -16.27 9.20 7.16
CA TYR A 152 -15.78 10.45 7.74
C TYR A 152 -16.11 11.69 6.89
N LYS A 153 -16.76 11.51 5.74
CA LYS A 153 -17.24 12.60 4.86
C LYS A 153 -16.12 13.53 4.41
N LEU A 154 -14.96 12.96 4.11
CA LEU A 154 -13.89 13.70 3.45
C LEU A 154 -14.30 14.04 2.03
N ASP A 155 -13.85 15.22 1.58
CA ASP A 155 -14.03 15.69 0.21
C ASP A 155 -12.84 15.33 -0.68
N ARG A 156 -11.64 15.21 -0.08
CA ARG A 156 -10.36 15.07 -0.79
C ARG A 156 -9.40 14.14 -0.07
N VAL A 157 -9.07 13.03 -0.71
CA VAL A 157 -8.08 12.05 -0.25
C VAL A 157 -7.00 11.91 -1.31
N ALA A 158 -5.72 11.89 -0.92
CA ALA A 158 -4.65 11.55 -1.85
C ALA A 158 -4.19 10.12 -1.58
N ILE A 159 -3.96 9.37 -2.66
CA ILE A 159 -3.26 8.08 -2.64
C ILE A 159 -1.95 8.29 -3.38
N VAL A 160 -0.85 7.97 -2.71
CA VAL A 160 0.49 8.01 -3.31
C VAL A 160 1.05 6.60 -3.32
N ASP A 161 1.62 6.19 -4.44
CA ASP A 161 2.07 4.82 -4.69
C ASP A 161 3.51 4.86 -5.22
N PHE A 162 4.43 4.33 -4.41
CA PHE A 162 5.85 4.22 -4.76
C PHE A 162 6.32 2.76 -4.86
N ASP A 163 5.39 1.80 -4.88
CA ASP A 163 5.71 0.45 -5.33
C ASP A 163 6.31 0.49 -6.75
N VAL A 164 7.25 -0.41 -7.07
CA VAL A 164 7.91 -0.40 -8.37
C VAL A 164 6.92 -0.69 -9.51
N HIS A 165 5.85 -1.41 -9.21
CA HIS A 165 4.80 -1.74 -10.17
C HIS A 165 3.72 -0.67 -10.19
N HIS A 166 3.10 -0.47 -11.36
CA HIS A 166 1.99 0.48 -11.48
C HIS A 166 0.79 0.01 -10.65
N GLY A 167 0.26 0.90 -9.81
CA GLY A 167 -0.98 0.69 -9.02
C GLY A 167 -2.25 0.71 -9.88
N ASN A 168 -2.33 -0.17 -10.88
CA ASN A 168 -3.41 -0.26 -11.86
C ASN A 168 -4.78 -0.45 -11.19
N GLY A 169 -4.84 -1.21 -10.09
CA GLY A 169 -6.06 -1.42 -9.33
C GLY A 169 -6.58 -0.13 -8.72
N THR A 170 -5.69 0.67 -8.13
CA THR A 170 -6.03 1.97 -7.57
C THR A 170 -6.51 2.93 -8.65
N VAL A 171 -5.85 2.96 -9.81
CA VAL A 171 -6.30 3.77 -10.96
C VAL A 171 -7.67 3.32 -11.46
N ASP A 172 -7.92 2.01 -11.61
CA ASP A 172 -9.23 1.50 -12.03
C ASP A 172 -10.36 1.92 -11.07
N VAL A 173 -10.11 1.86 -9.76
CA VAL A 173 -11.11 2.22 -8.75
C VAL A 173 -11.46 3.71 -8.81
N PHE A 174 -10.48 4.60 -9.02
CA PHE A 174 -10.62 6.05 -8.83
C PHE A 174 -10.53 6.92 -10.08
N ARG A 175 -10.25 6.37 -11.27
CA ARG A 175 -10.18 7.15 -12.54
C ARG A 175 -11.40 8.04 -12.81
N ASN A 176 -12.57 7.68 -12.27
CA ASN A 176 -13.82 8.45 -12.41
C ASN A 176 -14.26 9.18 -11.13
N ASP A 177 -13.46 9.20 -10.07
CA ASP A 177 -13.77 9.87 -8.79
C ASP A 177 -12.73 10.97 -8.47
N PRO A 178 -13.01 12.23 -8.84
CA PRO A 178 -12.07 13.34 -8.64
C PRO A 178 -11.92 13.75 -7.17
N ARG A 179 -12.65 13.12 -6.23
CA ARG A 179 -12.41 13.27 -4.79
C ARG A 179 -11.12 12.57 -4.35
N VAL A 180 -10.51 11.77 -5.22
CA VAL A 180 -9.26 11.06 -4.95
C VAL A 180 -8.19 11.47 -5.96
N LEU A 181 -7.09 12.04 -5.47
CA LEU A 181 -5.88 12.22 -6.26
C LEU A 181 -5.06 10.93 -6.17
N VAL A 182 -4.64 10.36 -7.29
CA VAL A 182 -3.72 9.22 -7.34
C VAL A 182 -2.40 9.70 -7.94
N CYS A 183 -1.31 9.59 -7.19
CA CYS A 183 0.04 9.79 -7.69
C CYS A 183 0.78 8.46 -7.65
N SER A 184 1.23 7.93 -8.77
CA SER A 184 1.92 6.63 -8.83
C SER A 184 3.20 6.76 -9.62
N SER A 185 4.30 6.32 -9.04
CA SER A 185 5.59 6.16 -9.70
C SER A 185 5.82 4.68 -9.91
N PHE A 186 6.30 4.31 -11.08
CA PHE A 186 6.44 2.90 -11.44
C PHE A 186 7.50 2.74 -12.52
N GLN A 187 8.15 1.58 -12.56
CA GLN A 187 9.03 1.23 -13.65
C GLN A 187 8.26 1.10 -14.96
N HIS A 188 8.78 1.65 -16.06
CA HIS A 188 8.16 1.55 -17.37
C HIS A 188 9.22 1.42 -18.47
N PRO A 189 9.01 0.56 -19.50
CA PRO A 189 7.95 -0.45 -19.65
C PRO A 189 8.08 -1.62 -18.66
N PHE A 190 7.02 -1.95 -17.90
CA PHE A 190 7.00 -3.05 -16.91
C PHE A 190 5.57 -3.56 -16.60
N TYR A 191 5.45 -4.69 -15.88
CA TYR A 191 4.16 -5.19 -15.36
C TYR A 191 3.44 -4.06 -14.59
N PRO A 192 2.11 -3.88 -14.74
CA PRO A 192 1.09 -4.79 -15.29
C PRO A 192 0.62 -4.51 -16.72
N TRP A 193 1.28 -3.59 -17.45
CA TRP A 193 0.87 -3.22 -18.83
C TRP A 193 -0.57 -2.68 -18.95
N ARG A 194 -1.15 -2.20 -17.85
CA ARG A 194 -2.50 -1.64 -17.79
C ARG A 194 -2.46 -0.24 -17.20
N TYR A 195 -3.27 0.67 -17.76
CA TYR A 195 -3.47 2.04 -17.27
C TYR A 195 -2.20 2.92 -17.15
N THR A 196 -1.06 2.48 -17.68
CA THR A 196 0.21 3.21 -17.65
C THR A 196 0.18 4.48 -18.52
N ASP A 197 -0.66 4.48 -19.55
CA ASP A 197 -0.92 5.61 -20.45
C ASP A 197 -2.17 6.42 -20.08
N HIS A 198 -2.90 6.04 -19.03
CA HIS A 198 -4.09 6.75 -18.60
C HIS A 198 -3.72 8.19 -18.20
N GLN A 199 -4.45 9.16 -18.76
CA GLN A 199 -4.30 10.58 -18.47
C GLN A 199 -5.61 11.09 -17.88
N GLY A 200 -5.54 11.68 -16.68
CA GLY A 200 -6.66 12.33 -16.03
C GLY A 200 -6.18 13.42 -15.08
N ASP A 201 -6.99 14.46 -14.86
CA ASP A 201 -6.60 15.64 -14.07
C ASP A 201 -6.20 15.29 -12.62
N HIS A 202 -6.67 14.15 -12.10
CA HIS A 202 -6.42 13.64 -10.76
C HIS A 202 -5.66 12.29 -10.74
N ILE A 203 -5.12 11.84 -11.88
CA ILE A 203 -4.27 10.65 -11.99
C ILE A 203 -2.90 11.07 -12.52
N ILE A 204 -1.90 11.06 -11.64
CA ILE A 204 -0.53 11.51 -11.91
C ILE A 204 0.38 10.29 -12.02
N ASN A 205 0.43 9.72 -13.22
CA ASN A 205 1.37 8.66 -13.55
C ASN A 205 2.79 9.24 -13.74
N THR A 206 3.77 8.65 -13.07
CA THR A 206 5.18 9.06 -13.07
C THR A 206 6.06 7.87 -13.48
N PRO A 207 6.10 7.52 -14.77
CA PRO A 207 6.91 6.41 -15.26
C PRO A 207 8.40 6.69 -15.06
N LEU A 208 9.14 5.64 -14.70
CA LEU A 208 10.59 5.68 -14.46
C LEU A 208 11.27 4.61 -15.31
N ASP A 209 12.36 4.97 -15.97
CA ASP A 209 13.16 3.99 -16.70
C ASP A 209 13.82 3.01 -15.73
N ALA A 210 14.03 1.77 -16.17
CA ALA A 210 14.84 0.79 -15.45
C ALA A 210 16.19 1.40 -15.06
N HIS A 211 16.70 1.02 -13.89
CA HIS A 211 17.94 1.50 -13.28
C HIS A 211 17.93 2.96 -12.83
N THR A 212 16.78 3.64 -12.85
CA THR A 212 16.61 4.95 -12.21
C THR A 212 17.03 4.86 -10.74
N GLY A 213 18.03 5.66 -10.37
CA GLY A 213 18.51 5.77 -8.99
C GLY A 213 17.96 6.99 -8.25
N SER A 214 18.38 7.13 -6.99
CA SER A 214 17.92 8.13 -6.01
C SER A 214 17.68 9.52 -6.57
N LEU A 215 18.68 10.16 -7.19
CA LEU A 215 18.55 11.57 -7.61
C LEU A 215 17.48 11.76 -8.71
N ALA A 216 17.40 10.84 -9.66
CA ALA A 216 16.43 10.93 -10.75
C ALA A 216 15.02 10.63 -10.25
N PHE A 217 14.86 9.63 -9.38
CA PHE A 217 13.61 9.33 -8.67
C PHE A 217 13.09 10.56 -7.92
N ARG A 218 13.91 11.15 -7.04
CA ARG A 218 13.51 12.30 -6.22
C ARG A 218 13.04 13.48 -7.07
N LYS A 219 13.79 13.79 -8.14
CA LYS A 219 13.42 14.85 -9.09
C LYS A 219 12.11 14.57 -9.80
N ALA A 220 11.87 13.32 -10.22
CA ALA A 220 10.64 12.95 -10.89
C ALA A 220 9.43 13.10 -9.95
N ILE A 221 9.55 12.63 -8.70
CA ILE A 221 8.52 12.77 -7.67
C ILE A 221 8.25 14.25 -7.34
N GLU A 222 9.29 15.04 -7.10
CA GLU A 222 9.14 16.48 -6.82
C GLU A 222 8.48 17.23 -7.98
N ALA A 223 8.83 16.90 -9.23
CA ALA A 223 8.28 17.57 -10.40
C ALA A 223 6.81 17.20 -10.66
N SER A 224 6.40 15.97 -10.34
CA SER A 224 5.07 15.44 -10.65
C SER A 224 4.10 15.52 -9.47
N TRP A 225 4.49 15.00 -8.30
CA TRP A 225 3.57 14.81 -7.17
C TRP A 225 3.40 16.08 -6.35
N LEU A 226 4.50 16.82 -6.10
CA LEU A 226 4.45 17.97 -5.21
C LEU A 226 3.46 19.06 -5.69
N PRO A 227 3.46 19.48 -6.98
CA PRO A 227 2.46 20.42 -7.47
C PRO A 227 1.04 19.88 -7.37
N ALA A 228 0.83 18.59 -7.66
CA ALA A 228 -0.47 17.96 -7.61
C ALA A 228 -1.04 17.91 -6.18
N LEU A 229 -0.23 17.48 -5.20
CA LEU A 229 -0.61 17.44 -3.79
C LEU A 229 -0.93 18.85 -3.24
N GLN A 230 -0.13 19.85 -3.59
CA GLN A 230 -0.35 21.24 -3.17
C GLN A 230 -1.60 21.87 -3.77
N ALA A 231 -1.89 21.58 -5.04
CA ALA A 231 -3.11 22.04 -5.71
C ALA A 231 -4.35 21.35 -5.12
N PHE A 232 -4.26 20.04 -4.89
CA PHE A 232 -5.37 19.21 -4.43
C PHE A 232 -5.70 19.41 -2.94
N LYS A 233 -4.71 19.74 -2.09
CA LYS A 233 -4.88 20.00 -0.65
C LYS A 233 -5.64 18.85 0.04
N PRO A 234 -5.07 17.63 0.05
CA PRO A 234 -5.72 16.45 0.60
C PRO A 234 -6.01 16.61 2.09
N GLN A 235 -7.13 16.06 2.54
CA GLN A 235 -7.50 16.01 3.96
C GLN A 235 -6.94 14.76 4.67
N LEU A 236 -6.52 13.77 3.90
CA LEU A 236 -5.86 12.52 4.30
C LEU A 236 -4.94 12.07 3.16
N ILE A 237 -3.75 11.59 3.48
CA ILE A 237 -2.86 10.89 2.54
C ILE A 237 -2.85 9.40 2.89
N LEU A 238 -3.09 8.54 1.90
CA LEU A 238 -2.81 7.12 2.00
C LEU A 238 -1.62 6.76 1.12
N VAL A 239 -0.79 5.84 1.58
CA VAL A 239 0.43 5.41 0.88
C VAL A 239 0.32 3.92 0.56
N SER A 240 0.41 3.58 -0.72
CA SER A 240 0.74 2.24 -1.20
C SER A 240 2.27 2.11 -1.13
N ALA A 241 2.75 1.52 -0.04
CA ALA A 241 4.17 1.48 0.30
C ALA A 241 4.79 0.14 -0.09
N GLY A 242 5.16 0.03 -1.37
CA GLY A 242 6.00 -1.04 -1.89
C GLY A 242 7.48 -0.70 -1.74
N PHE A 243 8.30 -1.71 -1.45
CA PHE A 243 9.75 -1.55 -1.23
C PHE A 243 10.60 -2.32 -2.25
N ASP A 244 9.98 -2.74 -3.35
CA ASP A 244 10.54 -3.49 -4.47
C ASP A 244 11.22 -2.63 -5.54
N ALA A 245 11.18 -1.30 -5.39
CA ALA A 245 12.03 -0.39 -6.15
C ALA A 245 13.48 -0.35 -5.61
N HIS A 246 13.78 -1.09 -4.53
CA HIS A 246 15.11 -1.16 -3.94
C HIS A 246 16.07 -1.93 -4.86
N ARG A 247 17.31 -1.47 -5.01
CA ARG A 247 18.32 -2.07 -5.91
C ARG A 247 18.68 -3.55 -5.65
N GLU A 248 18.25 -4.10 -4.52
CA GLU A 248 18.50 -5.50 -4.11
C GLU A 248 17.27 -6.39 -4.36
N ASP A 249 16.14 -5.80 -4.75
CA ASP A 249 14.89 -6.53 -4.94
C ASP A 249 14.89 -7.28 -6.28
N PRO A 250 14.43 -8.54 -6.31
CA PRO A 250 14.38 -9.31 -7.55
C PRO A 250 13.19 -8.97 -8.46
N MET A 251 12.19 -8.22 -7.99
CA MET A 251 10.94 -7.96 -8.72
C MET A 251 10.91 -6.58 -9.39
N GLY A 252 11.98 -5.80 -9.33
CA GLY A 252 12.11 -4.51 -9.96
C GLY A 252 13.54 -4.26 -10.42
N GLU A 253 13.75 -3.27 -11.29
CA GLU A 253 15.06 -2.89 -11.80
C GLU A 253 15.44 -1.45 -11.46
N LEU A 254 14.64 -0.77 -10.64
CA LEU A 254 14.99 0.53 -10.07
C LEU A 254 16.12 0.37 -9.05
N ASN A 255 16.91 1.43 -8.87
CA ASN A 255 18.09 1.44 -8.02
C ASN A 255 17.90 2.33 -6.78
N LEU A 256 16.75 2.23 -6.11
CA LEU A 256 16.54 2.97 -4.87
C LEU A 256 17.33 2.35 -3.72
N GLU A 257 17.63 3.19 -2.73
CA GLU A 257 18.36 2.84 -1.52
C GLU A 257 17.47 3.03 -0.29
N ASP A 258 17.85 2.45 0.84
CA ASP A 258 17.14 2.59 2.13
C ASP A 258 16.73 4.05 2.44
N ASP A 259 17.62 5.03 2.17
CA ASP A 259 17.41 6.46 2.44
C ASP A 259 16.44 7.16 1.47
N ASP A 260 16.14 6.56 0.30
CA ASP A 260 15.10 7.09 -0.58
C ASP A 260 13.71 6.91 0.02
N TYR A 261 13.50 5.81 0.74
CA TYR A 261 12.26 5.55 1.47
C TYR A 261 12.10 6.48 2.68
N HIS A 262 13.18 6.83 3.38
CA HIS A 262 13.14 7.89 4.40
C HIS A 262 12.76 9.24 3.78
N TRP A 263 13.41 9.60 2.67
CA TRP A 263 13.21 10.87 1.98
C TRP A 263 11.76 11.04 1.49
N ILE A 264 11.21 10.05 0.76
CA ILE A 264 9.86 10.16 0.20
C ILE A 264 8.82 10.24 1.31
N THR A 265 9.02 9.49 2.39
CA THR A 265 8.14 9.52 3.55
C THR A 265 8.19 10.87 4.26
N THR A 266 9.37 11.47 4.39
CA THR A 266 9.53 12.82 4.94
C THR A 266 8.76 13.85 4.10
N LEU A 267 8.90 13.79 2.77
CA LEU A 267 8.17 14.65 1.83
C LEU A 267 6.65 14.50 1.99
N LEU A 268 6.16 13.27 2.08
CA LEU A 268 4.73 12.99 2.26
C LEU A 268 4.22 13.44 3.62
N MET A 269 5.00 13.27 4.69
CA MET A 269 4.68 13.77 6.02
C MET A 269 4.65 15.31 6.06
N ASP A 270 5.52 15.99 5.30
CA ASP A 270 5.44 17.44 5.13
C ASP A 270 4.14 17.86 4.44
N GLN A 271 3.77 17.19 3.34
CA GLN A 271 2.48 17.47 2.67
C GLN A 271 1.29 17.16 3.59
N ALA A 272 1.34 16.09 4.37
CA ALA A 272 0.32 15.76 5.35
C ALA A 272 0.23 16.83 6.45
N ARG A 273 1.35 17.35 6.96
CA ARG A 273 1.37 18.45 7.94
C ARG A 273 0.72 19.72 7.38
N ILE A 274 1.04 20.08 6.13
CA ILE A 274 0.54 21.32 5.50
C ILE A 274 -0.96 21.23 5.18
N HIS A 275 -1.41 20.11 4.62
CA HIS A 275 -2.75 20.00 4.03
C HIS A 275 -3.72 19.11 4.82
N ALA A 276 -3.20 18.09 5.49
CA ALA A 276 -3.98 17.01 6.11
C ALA A 276 -3.88 16.99 7.65
N GLN A 277 -3.36 18.03 8.31
CA GLN A 277 -3.16 18.06 9.77
C GLN A 277 -2.27 16.92 10.30
N GLY A 278 -1.30 16.49 9.49
CA GLY A 278 -0.40 15.37 9.81
C GLY A 278 -0.97 13.98 9.53
N ARG A 279 -2.23 13.88 9.06
CA ARG A 279 -2.93 12.61 8.84
C ARG A 279 -2.38 11.83 7.65
N LEU A 280 -1.76 10.69 7.94
CA LEU A 280 -1.24 9.76 6.93
C LEU A 280 -1.44 8.29 7.34
N VAL A 281 -1.93 7.45 6.43
CA VAL A 281 -1.97 5.98 6.60
C VAL A 281 -1.11 5.33 5.51
N SER A 282 -0.07 4.63 5.91
CA SER A 282 0.79 3.87 5.01
C SER A 282 0.49 2.37 5.10
N VAL A 283 0.49 1.68 3.96
CA VAL A 283 0.10 0.28 3.85
C VAL A 283 1.17 -0.47 3.08
N LEU A 284 1.66 -1.57 3.65
CA LEU A 284 2.63 -2.43 2.98
C LEU A 284 2.05 -3.03 1.69
N GLU A 285 2.76 -2.86 0.57
CA GLU A 285 2.48 -3.48 -0.72
C GLU A 285 3.58 -4.50 -1.06
N GLY A 286 4.37 -4.29 -2.11
CA GLY A 286 5.49 -5.13 -2.56
C GLY A 286 6.79 -4.99 -1.76
N GLY A 287 7.86 -5.58 -2.29
CA GLY A 287 9.18 -5.72 -1.66
C GLY A 287 9.45 -7.15 -1.17
N TYR A 288 10.43 -7.81 -1.77
CA TYR A 288 10.58 -9.26 -1.80
C TYR A 288 12.00 -9.75 -1.47
N ASP A 289 13.03 -8.91 -1.54
CA ASP A 289 14.26 -9.19 -0.80
C ASP A 289 14.05 -8.90 0.69
N LEU A 290 14.18 -9.93 1.54
CA LEU A 290 13.82 -9.83 2.96
C LEU A 290 14.69 -8.82 3.72
N ASN A 291 15.97 -8.68 3.33
CA ASN A 291 16.89 -7.80 4.04
C ASN A 291 16.64 -6.34 3.65
N SER A 292 16.54 -6.04 2.35
CA SER A 292 16.25 -4.67 1.90
C SER A 292 14.84 -4.23 2.30
N LEU A 293 13.85 -5.12 2.26
CA LEU A 293 12.50 -4.84 2.73
C LEU A 293 12.52 -4.38 4.19
N ALA A 294 13.18 -5.14 5.06
CA ALA A 294 13.23 -4.85 6.49
C ALA A 294 13.92 -3.52 6.77
N ARG A 295 15.05 -3.22 6.09
CA ARG A 295 15.74 -1.93 6.21
C ARG A 295 14.92 -0.76 5.66
N SER A 296 14.31 -0.93 4.51
CA SER A 296 13.51 0.12 3.85
C SER A 296 12.26 0.46 4.65
N VAL A 297 11.54 -0.53 5.18
CA VAL A 297 10.41 -0.32 6.11
C VAL A 297 10.87 0.35 7.40
N HIS A 298 12.05 -0.01 7.92
CA HIS A 298 12.62 0.66 9.09
C HIS A 298 12.83 2.16 8.82
N ARG A 299 13.48 2.52 7.70
CA ARG A 299 13.69 3.92 7.29
C ARG A 299 12.38 4.67 7.05
N HIS A 300 11.38 4.01 6.45
CA HIS A 300 10.03 4.55 6.29
C HIS A 300 9.38 4.89 7.64
N ILE A 301 9.44 3.97 8.61
CA ILE A 301 8.83 4.19 9.94
C ILE A 301 9.59 5.26 10.75
N GLU A 302 10.92 5.35 10.65
CA GLU A 302 11.68 6.45 11.27
C GLU A 302 11.16 7.82 10.80
N ALA A 303 10.99 7.99 9.48
CA ALA A 303 10.43 9.22 8.93
C ALA A 303 8.99 9.48 9.39
N LEU A 304 8.15 8.44 9.53
CA LEU A 304 6.80 8.56 10.11
C LEU A 304 6.83 9.05 11.57
N GLN A 305 7.85 8.69 12.35
CA GLN A 305 8.02 9.18 13.72
C GLN A 305 8.68 10.57 13.80
N GLY A 306 9.22 11.06 12.68
CA GLY A 306 9.97 12.31 12.60
C GLY A 306 11.41 12.19 13.10
N LEU A 307 12.01 11.00 12.95
CA LEU A 307 13.40 10.69 13.27
C LEU A 307 14.34 10.84 12.07
#